data_AF-A0A8X7BP41-F1
#
_entry.id   AF-A0A8X7BP41-F1
#
_cell.length_a   1.000
_cell.length_b   1.000
_cell.length_c   1.000
_cell.angle_alpha   90.00
_cell.angle_beta   90.00
_cell.angle_gamma   90.00
#
_symmetry.space_group_name_H-M   'P 1'
#
loop_
_entity.id
_entity.type
_entity.pdbx_description
1 polymer ?
#
loop_
_entity_poly.entity_id
_entity_poly.type
_entity_poly.pdbx_seq_one_letter_code
_entity_poly.pdbx_strand_id
1 'polypeptide(L)'
;MSVTKLQRKVNLKASNNIVLVPQHWSFKREYLQGKTGIGKLAWKLPDFIKRIGIGKVRQSLREREDQETTKVKMRKRVRLKLRTHDNISWDFLSDVLFISG
;
A
#
# COMPACT_ATOMS: atom_id res chain seq x y z
N MET A 1 10.88 -13.77 43.19
CA MET A 1 9.97 -14.19 42.09
C MET A 1 9.97 -15.71 42.05
N SER A 2 8.82 -16.35 42.22
CA SER A 2 8.73 -17.81 42.47
C SER A 2 9.09 -18.64 41.22
N VAL A 3 9.86 -19.72 41.41
CA VAL A 3 10.44 -20.61 40.37
C VAL A 3 9.38 -21.15 39.40
N THR A 4 8.16 -21.37 39.87
CA THR A 4 7.00 -21.84 39.09
C THR A 4 6.57 -20.90 37.97
N LYS A 5 6.74 -19.57 38.15
CA LYS A 5 6.35 -18.57 37.15
C LYS A 5 7.32 -18.54 35.95
N LEU A 6 8.58 -18.91 36.17
CA LEU A 6 9.61 -19.01 35.13
C LEU A 6 9.40 -20.24 34.26
N GLN A 7 9.14 -21.40 34.86
CA GLN A 7 8.90 -22.68 34.14
C GLN A 7 7.71 -22.59 33.17
N ARG A 8 6.60 -21.99 33.60
CA ARG A 8 5.40 -21.81 32.75
C ARG A 8 5.67 -20.95 31.52
N LYS A 9 6.47 -19.88 31.67
CA LYS A 9 6.83 -18.98 30.56
C LYS A 9 7.72 -19.67 29.53
N VAL A 10 8.62 -20.55 29.98
CA VAL A 10 9.50 -21.31 29.09
C VAL A 10 8.69 -22.33 28.29
N ASN A 11 7.80 -23.08 28.96
CA ASN A 11 6.94 -24.06 28.29
C ASN A 11 6.03 -23.41 27.24
N LEU A 12 5.48 -22.23 27.54
CA LEU A 12 4.68 -21.44 26.60
C LEU A 12 5.48 -20.80 25.47
N LYS A 13 6.82 -20.80 25.50
CA LYS A 13 7.63 -20.37 24.36
C LYS A 13 8.08 -21.54 23.49
N ALA A 14 8.03 -22.75 24.04
CA ALA A 14 8.55 -23.97 23.42
C ALA A 14 7.47 -24.83 22.76
N SER A 15 6.17 -24.47 22.88
CA SER A 15 5.11 -25.22 22.23
C SER A 15 4.97 -24.88 20.74
N ASN A 16 4.40 -25.82 19.98
CA ASN A 16 4.26 -25.71 18.53
C ASN A 16 3.37 -24.53 18.10
N ASN A 17 3.69 -23.94 16.96
CA ASN A 17 2.95 -22.84 16.31
C ASN A 17 2.89 -21.51 17.07
N ILE A 18 3.85 -21.24 17.96
CA ILE A 18 3.91 -19.98 18.69
C ILE A 18 4.73 -18.93 17.94
N VAL A 19 4.14 -17.74 17.82
CA VAL A 19 4.85 -16.54 17.36
C VAL A 19 5.62 -15.94 18.53
N LEU A 20 6.93 -15.79 18.35
CA LEU A 20 7.81 -15.20 19.36
C LEU A 20 7.55 -13.70 19.51
N VAL A 21 7.81 -13.19 20.72
CA VAL A 21 7.71 -11.75 21.00
C VAL A 21 8.73 -10.98 20.14
N PRO A 22 8.32 -9.92 19.41
CA PRO A 22 9.23 -9.13 18.59
C PRO A 22 10.38 -8.51 19.40
N GLN A 23 11.60 -8.58 18.86
CA GLN A 23 12.83 -8.13 19.54
C GLN A 23 12.83 -6.65 19.92
N HIS A 24 12.12 -5.80 19.16
CA HIS A 24 12.07 -4.36 19.40
C HIS A 24 11.18 -3.97 20.60
N TRP A 25 10.43 -4.90 21.17
CA TRP A 25 9.54 -4.63 22.30
C TRP A 25 10.29 -4.13 23.54
N SER A 26 11.53 -4.56 23.75
CA SER A 26 12.38 -4.12 24.87
C SER A 26 13.29 -2.94 24.52
N PHE A 27 13.18 -2.37 23.32
CA PHE A 27 14.01 -1.24 22.93
C PHE A 27 13.44 0.06 23.48
N LYS A 28 14.32 0.96 23.91
CA LYS A 28 13.94 2.30 24.38
C LYS A 28 13.54 3.25 23.24
N ARG A 29 13.95 2.93 22.00
CA ARG A 29 13.62 3.68 20.78
C ARG A 29 12.28 3.22 20.20
N GLU A 30 11.55 4.14 19.58
CA GLU A 30 10.31 3.81 18.87
C GLU A 30 10.61 2.87 17.68
N TYR A 31 9.72 1.90 17.44
CA TYR A 31 9.92 0.77 16.52
C TYR A 31 10.40 1.19 15.11
N LEU A 32 9.88 2.31 14.58
CA LEU A 32 10.14 2.76 13.21
C LEU A 32 11.11 3.93 13.08
N GLN A 33 11.56 4.53 14.20
CA GLN A 33 12.28 5.81 14.20
C GLN A 33 13.63 5.75 13.44
N GLY A 34 14.25 4.57 13.32
CA GLY A 34 15.48 4.37 12.52
C GLY A 34 15.26 3.83 11.10
N LYS A 35 14.03 3.42 10.74
CA LYS A 35 13.70 2.80 9.45
C LYS A 35 13.04 3.77 8.47
N THR A 36 12.55 4.90 8.95
CA THR A 36 11.92 5.94 8.10
C THR A 36 12.93 6.68 7.22
N GLY A 37 14.22 6.71 7.59
CA GLY A 37 15.27 7.43 6.84
C GLY A 37 15.88 6.66 5.66
N ILE A 38 15.70 5.34 5.60
CA ILE A 38 16.11 4.53 4.44
C ILE A 38 14.95 4.60 3.46
N GLY A 39 15.12 5.38 2.39
CA GLY A 39 14.05 5.74 1.44
C GLY A 39 13.11 4.58 1.15
N LYS A 40 11.93 4.61 1.78
CA LYS A 40 10.89 3.61 1.55
C LYS A 40 10.57 3.62 0.06
N LEU A 41 10.78 2.49 -0.61
CA LEU A 41 10.45 2.37 -2.01
C LEU A 41 8.98 2.75 -2.20
N ALA A 42 8.70 3.53 -3.25
CA ALA A 42 7.33 3.80 -3.64
C ALA A 42 6.58 2.48 -3.85
N TRP A 43 5.27 2.50 -3.58
CA TRP A 43 4.43 1.32 -3.72
C TRP A 43 4.57 0.71 -5.11
N LYS A 44 5.12 -0.49 -5.20
CA LYS A 44 5.18 -1.26 -6.45
C LYS A 44 3.86 -2.00 -6.59
N LEU A 45 3.13 -1.68 -7.65
CA LEU A 45 1.91 -2.43 -7.96
C LEU A 45 2.28 -3.90 -8.28
N PRO A 46 1.47 -4.87 -7.83
CA PRO A 46 1.57 -6.24 -8.29
C PRO A 46 1.46 -6.34 -9.81
N ASP A 47 2.13 -7.32 -10.42
CA ASP A 47 2.31 -7.36 -11.87
C ASP A 47 1.00 -7.57 -12.64
N PHE A 48 0.01 -8.25 -12.07
CA PHE A 48 -1.32 -8.39 -12.67
C PHE A 48 -2.05 -7.04 -12.74
N ILE A 49 -1.93 -6.18 -11.72
CA ILE A 49 -2.52 -4.83 -11.73
C ILE A 49 -1.75 -3.90 -12.68
N LYS A 50 -0.44 -4.07 -12.81
CA LYS A 50 0.35 -3.32 -13.82
C LYS A 50 -0.09 -3.63 -15.24
N ARG A 51 -0.49 -4.88 -15.53
CA ARG A 51 -1.00 -5.31 -16.85
C ARG A 51 -2.31 -4.62 -17.23
N ILE A 52 -3.13 -4.23 -16.24
CA ILE A 52 -4.36 -3.44 -16.48
C ILE A 52 -4.03 -2.07 -17.11
N GLY A 53 -2.78 -1.61 -17.01
CA GLY A 53 -2.35 -0.35 -17.62
C GLY A 53 -2.79 0.89 -16.84
N ILE A 54 -3.41 0.73 -15.66
CA ILE A 54 -3.90 1.84 -14.84
C ILE A 54 -2.80 2.80 -14.40
N GLY A 55 -1.57 2.31 -14.24
CA GLY A 55 -0.39 3.13 -13.95
C GLY A 55 -0.08 4.13 -15.07
N LYS A 56 -0.18 3.69 -16.34
CA LYS A 56 0.06 4.53 -17.52
C LYS A 56 -1.05 5.55 -17.71
N VAL A 57 -2.31 5.13 -17.55
CA VAL A 57 -3.49 6.02 -17.65
C VAL A 57 -3.40 7.12 -16.59
N ARG A 58 -3.13 6.76 -15.33
CA ARG A 58 -2.99 7.72 -14.22
C ARG A 58 -1.80 8.65 -14.39
N GLN A 59 -0.68 8.16 -14.93
CA GLN A 59 0.47 9.00 -15.20
C GLN A 59 0.16 10.03 -16.30
N SER A 60 -0.50 9.61 -17.39
CA SER A 60 -0.90 10.51 -18.48
C SER A 60 -1.92 11.57 -18.05
N LEU A 61 -2.79 11.27 -17.08
CA LEU A 61 -3.65 12.28 -16.42
C LEU A 61 -2.81 13.36 -15.77
N ARG A 62 -1.88 12.93 -14.92
CA ARG A 62 -1.15 13.81 -14.02
C ARG A 62 -0.31 14.78 -14.85
N GLU A 63 0.34 14.28 -15.88
CA GLU A 63 1.08 15.10 -16.85
C GLU A 63 0.18 16.12 -17.56
N ARG A 64 -1.05 15.75 -17.95
CA ARG A 64 -2.03 16.68 -18.52
C ARG A 64 -2.53 17.72 -17.52
N GLU A 65 -2.77 17.33 -16.27
CA GLU A 65 -3.18 18.24 -15.20
C GLU A 65 -2.06 19.20 -14.79
N ASP A 66 -0.80 18.77 -14.83
CA ASP A 66 0.36 19.60 -14.53
C ASP A 66 0.62 20.64 -15.62
N GLN A 67 0.34 20.31 -16.88
CA GLN A 67 0.43 21.24 -18.01
C GLN A 67 -0.72 22.27 -18.07
N GLU A 68 -1.81 22.05 -17.34
CA GLU A 68 -2.97 22.94 -17.37
C GLU A 68 -2.81 24.20 -16.52
N THR A 69 -3.08 25.34 -17.14
CA THR A 69 -3.05 26.64 -16.46
C THR A 69 -4.13 26.76 -15.39
N THR A 70 -3.86 27.55 -14.35
CA THR A 70 -4.79 27.79 -13.22
C THR A 70 -6.18 28.28 -13.68
N LYS A 71 -6.24 29.07 -14.76
CA LYS A 71 -7.51 29.55 -15.35
C LYS A 71 -8.34 28.40 -15.94
N VAL A 72 -7.71 27.41 -16.57
CA VAL A 72 -8.39 26.23 -17.13
C VAL A 72 -8.88 25.32 -16.01
N LYS A 73 -8.08 25.12 -14.96
CA LYS A 73 -8.47 24.35 -13.75
C LYS A 73 -9.73 24.93 -13.10
N MET A 74 -9.81 26.26 -12.94
CA MET A 74 -10.99 26.94 -12.39
C MET A 74 -12.24 26.74 -13.25
N ARG A 75 -12.14 26.82 -14.58
CA ARG A 75 -13.28 26.59 -15.49
C ARG A 75 -13.78 25.15 -15.47
N LYS A 76 -12.86 24.16 -15.37
CA LYS A 76 -13.21 22.75 -15.26
C LYS A 76 -13.93 22.39 -13.95
N ARG A 77 -13.64 23.11 -12.86
CA ARG A 77 -14.33 22.94 -11.57
C ARG A 77 -15.81 23.32 -11.67
N VAL A 78 -16.13 24.35 -12.46
CA VAL A 78 -17.50 24.84 -12.67
C VAL A 78 -18.24 24.01 -13.72
N ARG A 79 -17.55 23.58 -14.78
CA ARG A 79 -18.11 22.69 -15.81
C ARG A 79 -17.38 21.36 -15.83
N LEU A 80 -17.87 20.41 -15.04
CA LEU A 80 -17.36 19.05 -15.00
C LEU A 80 -17.52 18.38 -16.37
N LYS A 81 -16.40 18.02 -17.01
CA LYS A 81 -16.39 17.12 -18.16
C LYS A 81 -16.38 15.69 -17.63
N LEU A 82 -17.57 15.09 -17.56
CA LEU A 82 -17.80 13.76 -16.95
C LEU A 82 -17.11 12.59 -17.67
N ARG A 83 -16.50 12.81 -18.85
CA ARG A 83 -15.97 11.73 -19.70
C ARG A 83 -14.50 11.89 -19.96
N THR A 84 -13.67 11.68 -18.95
CA THR A 84 -12.21 11.80 -19.15
C THR A 84 -11.45 10.49 -18.93
N HIS A 85 -11.98 9.50 -18.19
CA HIS A 85 -11.17 8.33 -17.78
C HIS A 85 -11.83 6.95 -17.87
N ASP A 86 -12.80 6.76 -18.78
CA ASP A 86 -13.54 5.49 -18.90
C ASP A 86 -12.80 4.43 -19.76
N ASN A 87 -11.47 4.50 -19.87
CA ASN A 87 -10.70 3.61 -20.74
C ASN A 87 -10.35 2.26 -20.09
N ILE A 88 -10.98 1.90 -18.96
CA ILE A 88 -10.83 0.61 -18.30
C ILE A 88 -12.23 0.04 -18.11
N SER A 89 -12.57 -1.01 -18.85
CA SER A 89 -13.86 -1.68 -18.73
C SER A 89 -13.94 -2.43 -17.39
N TRP A 90 -15.12 -2.36 -16.75
CA TRP A 90 -15.41 -3.10 -15.52
C TRP A 90 -15.23 -4.61 -15.69
N ASP A 91 -15.61 -5.13 -16.85
CA ASP A 91 -15.48 -6.55 -17.20
C ASP A 91 -14.02 -6.99 -17.20
N PHE A 92 -13.14 -6.23 -17.85
CA PHE A 92 -11.71 -6.54 -17.88
C PHE A 92 -11.05 -6.42 -16.49
N LEU A 93 -11.47 -5.45 -15.69
CA LEU A 93 -10.98 -5.30 -14.32
C LEU A 93 -11.39 -6.51 -13.47
N SER A 94 -12.64 -6.95 -13.58
CA SER A 94 -13.15 -8.13 -12.89
C SER A 94 -12.38 -9.37 -13.32
N ASP A 95 -12.26 -9.61 -14.63
CA ASP A 95 -11.57 -10.78 -15.18
C ASP A 95 -10.12 -10.86 -14.69
N VAL A 96 -9.37 -9.76 -14.72
CA VAL A 96 -7.99 -9.75 -14.22
C VAL A 96 -7.95 -10.04 -12.72
N LEU A 97 -8.84 -9.48 -11.91
CA LEU A 97 -8.82 -9.67 -10.45
C LEU A 97 -9.18 -11.10 -10.04
N PHE A 98 -10.09 -11.77 -10.75
CA PHE A 98 -10.56 -13.10 -10.38
C PHE A 98 -9.81 -14.24 -11.08
N ILE A 99 -9.24 -14.03 -12.27
CA ILE A 99 -8.49 -15.07 -13.01
C ILE A 99 -7.02 -15.14 -12.55
N SER A 100 -6.46 -14.03 -12.01
CA SER A 100 -5.05 -13.97 -11.59
C SER A 100 -4.81 -14.05 -10.07
N GLY A 101 -5.88 -14.25 -9.28
CA GLY A 101 -5.87 -14.39 -7.82
C GLY A 101 -5.80 -15.83 -7.33
#